data_AF-A0A662SAG7-F1
#
_entry.id   AF-A0A662SAG7-F1
#
_cell.length_a   1.000
_cell.length_b   1.000
_cell.length_c   1.000
_cell.angle_alpha   90.00
_cell.angle_beta   90.00
_cell.angle_gamma   90.00
#
_symmetry.space_group_name_H-M   'P 1'
#
loop_
_entity.id
_entity.type
_entity.pdbx_description
1 polymer ?
#
loop_
_entity_poly.entity_id
_entity_poly.type
_entity_poly.pdbx_seq_one_letter_code
_entity_poly.pdbx_strand_id
1 'polypeptide(L)'
;LIEYWFGEIKDKNGEKIKIPDEIGNEAYAIKGINTDKPLNLSWLLLKVEKAENGKEVVLPSEIDKWVKRIVLVSEKLFSHIVNDNLEVRTSVKIDPDTGTAEARKLFTYEAIPRGTVFGFEISVDKHRDGSVDVNKIINAVSPYFKLLGIGGMGTRGFGRIELAIEQKVKS
;
A
#
# COMPACT_ATOMS: atom_id res chain seq x y z
N LEU A 1 -2.84 10.05 7.67
CA LEU A 1 -3.12 9.23 6.46
C LEU A 1 -4.34 8.33 6.63
N ILE A 2 -4.35 7.37 7.57
CA ILE A 2 -5.51 6.49 7.80
C ILE A 2 -6.79 7.28 8.05
N GLU A 3 -6.74 8.35 8.85
CA GLU A 3 -7.90 9.22 9.07
C GLU A 3 -8.40 9.92 7.79
N TYR A 4 -7.50 10.31 6.90
CA TYR A 4 -7.88 10.97 5.65
C TYR A 4 -8.58 10.00 4.69
N TRP A 5 -8.14 8.74 4.68
CA TRP A 5 -8.71 7.71 3.82
C TRP A 5 -10.00 7.12 4.39
N PHE A 6 -10.07 6.91 5.71
CA PHE A 6 -11.15 6.14 6.34
C PHE A 6 -11.97 6.89 7.38
N GLY A 7 -11.59 8.11 7.77
CA GLY A 7 -12.23 8.85 8.87
C GLY A 7 -13.69 9.24 8.62
N GLU A 8 -14.12 9.33 7.36
CA GLU A 8 -15.50 9.67 6.97
C GLU A 8 -16.33 8.45 6.57
N ILE A 9 -15.73 7.25 6.56
CA ILE A 9 -16.40 6.03 6.08
C ILE A 9 -17.39 5.52 7.12
N LYS A 10 -18.61 5.23 6.66
CA LYS A 10 -19.71 4.69 7.46
C LYS A 10 -19.99 3.23 7.07
N ASP A 11 -19.03 2.34 7.28
CA ASP A 11 -19.24 0.90 7.12
C ASP A 11 -19.70 0.28 8.46
N LYS A 12 -20.96 -0.17 8.52
CA LYS A 12 -21.52 -0.80 9.73
C LYS A 12 -20.87 -2.16 10.06
N ASN A 13 -20.25 -2.80 9.07
CA ASN A 13 -19.57 -4.08 9.21
C ASN A 13 -18.03 -3.92 9.28
N GLY A 14 -17.54 -2.68 9.26
CA GLY A 14 -16.11 -2.39 9.36
C GLY A 14 -15.58 -2.60 10.78
N GLU A 15 -14.30 -2.91 10.88
CA GLU A 15 -13.61 -3.05 12.17
C GLU A 15 -13.28 -1.65 12.72
N LYS A 16 -13.58 -1.40 14.00
CA LYS A 16 -13.19 -0.15 14.64
C LYS A 16 -11.73 -0.22 15.09
N ILE A 17 -10.93 0.72 14.62
CA ILE A 17 -9.52 0.86 14.97
C ILE A 17 -9.28 2.21 15.65
N LYS A 18 -8.31 2.24 16.57
CA LYS A 18 -7.95 3.45 17.31
C LYS A 18 -6.60 3.98 16.82
N ILE A 19 -6.55 5.25 16.46
CA ILE A 19 -5.35 5.92 15.95
C ILE A 19 -4.84 6.91 17.00
N PRO A 20 -3.62 6.73 17.54
CA PRO A 20 -3.09 7.60 18.59
C PRO A 20 -2.83 9.02 18.10
N ASP A 21 -3.09 10.00 18.99
CA ASP A 21 -2.95 11.43 18.70
C ASP A 21 -1.47 11.85 18.58
N GLU A 22 -0.59 11.22 19.35
CA GLU A 22 0.84 11.45 19.35
C GLU A 22 1.60 10.17 19.00
N ILE A 23 2.60 10.30 18.12
CA ILE A 23 3.39 9.18 17.60
C ILE A 23 4.88 9.46 17.85
N GLY A 24 5.48 8.64 18.70
CA GLY A 24 6.90 8.69 19.06
C GLY A 24 7.81 7.87 18.13
N ASN A 25 8.90 7.35 18.71
CA ASN A 25 9.86 6.48 18.00
C ASN A 25 9.56 4.98 18.23
N GLU A 26 8.40 4.69 18.81
CA GLU A 26 7.86 3.35 19.03
C GLU A 26 6.93 2.93 17.89
N ALA A 27 6.64 1.63 17.84
CA ALA A 27 5.58 1.08 17.01
C ALA A 27 4.28 1.03 17.81
N TYR A 28 3.16 1.46 17.23
CA TYR A 28 1.85 1.41 17.87
C TYR A 28 1.01 0.30 17.24
N ALA A 29 0.59 -0.67 18.05
CA ALA A 29 -0.26 -1.78 17.62
C ALA A 29 -1.68 -1.28 17.33
N ILE A 30 -2.10 -1.36 16.06
CA ILE A 30 -3.44 -0.97 15.62
C ILE A 30 -4.33 -2.19 15.44
N LYS A 31 -3.79 -3.26 14.84
CA LYS A 31 -4.53 -4.50 14.58
C LYS A 31 -3.60 -5.71 14.55
N GLY A 32 -3.96 -6.80 15.23
CA GLY A 32 -3.30 -8.10 15.07
C GLY A 32 -1.80 -8.14 15.43
N ILE A 33 -1.32 -7.16 16.20
CA ILE A 33 0.07 -7.10 16.69
C ILE A 33 0.09 -7.48 18.18
N ASN A 34 1.00 -8.37 18.56
CA ASN A 34 1.24 -8.72 19.95
C ASN A 34 2.11 -7.63 20.60
N THR A 35 1.63 -7.05 21.71
CA THR A 35 2.32 -5.98 22.45
C THR A 35 3.35 -6.49 23.46
N ASP A 36 3.31 -7.78 23.80
CA ASP A 36 4.22 -8.39 24.78
C ASP A 36 5.60 -8.72 24.18
N LYS A 37 5.73 -8.59 22.85
CA LYS A 37 6.97 -8.85 22.12
C LYS A 37 7.34 -7.64 21.26
N PRO A 38 8.64 -7.33 21.13
CA PRO A 38 9.06 -6.28 20.21
C PRO A 38 8.72 -6.66 18.76
N LEU A 39 8.43 -5.65 17.95
CA LEU A 39 8.20 -5.80 16.52
C LEU A 39 9.55 -5.84 15.79
N ASN A 40 9.85 -6.97 15.16
CA ASN A 40 11.06 -7.14 14.37
C ASN A 40 10.77 -6.83 12.89
N LEU A 41 11.43 -5.80 12.35
CA LEU A 41 11.44 -5.39 10.94
C LEU A 41 12.85 -5.60 10.35
N SER A 42 13.39 -6.79 10.55
CA SER A 42 14.73 -7.24 10.14
C SER A 42 15.87 -6.56 10.90
N TRP A 43 16.33 -5.40 10.44
CA TRP A 43 17.43 -4.66 11.07
C TRP A 43 16.95 -3.74 12.19
N LEU A 44 15.64 -3.51 12.26
CA LEU A 44 15.00 -2.61 13.21
C LEU A 44 14.11 -3.38 14.18
N LEU A 45 14.41 -3.29 15.47
CA LEU A 45 13.62 -3.88 16.54
C LEU A 45 12.91 -2.75 17.30
N LEU A 46 11.58 -2.70 17.23
CA LEU A 46 10.77 -1.64 17.84
C LEU A 46 10.03 -2.15 19.06
N LYS A 47 10.02 -1.35 20.14
CA LYS A 47 9.06 -1.50 21.22
C LYS A 47 7.66 -1.27 20.66
N VAL A 48 6.70 -2.10 21.09
CA VAL A 48 5.30 -1.99 20.67
C VAL A 48 4.47 -1.42 21.81
N GLU A 49 3.81 -0.30 21.53
CA GLU A 49 2.88 0.36 22.43
C GLU A 49 1.43 0.14 21.99
N LYS A 50 0.50 0.29 22.94
CA LYS A 50 -0.94 0.28 22.66
C LYS A 50 -1.40 1.68 22.29
N ALA A 51 -2.34 1.77 21.35
CA ALA A 51 -3.06 3.02 21.08
C ALA A 51 -4.08 3.27 22.20
N GLU A 52 -3.64 3.83 23.33
CA GLU A 52 -4.49 4.05 24.52
C GLU A 52 -5.40 5.28 24.37
N ASN A 53 -4.88 6.36 23.80
CA ASN A 53 -5.60 7.59 23.46
C ASN A 53 -5.68 7.71 21.93
N GLY A 54 -6.63 8.48 21.40
CA GLY A 54 -6.77 8.62 19.96
C GLY A 54 -8.18 8.58 19.40
N LYS A 55 -8.27 8.96 18.13
CA LYS A 55 -9.50 8.96 17.34
C LYS A 55 -9.89 7.55 16.90
N GLU A 56 -11.18 7.25 16.96
CA GLU A 56 -11.73 6.00 16.43
C GLU A 56 -12.05 6.17 14.94
N VAL A 57 -11.57 5.24 14.13
CA VAL A 57 -11.76 5.20 12.68
C VAL A 57 -12.28 3.81 12.30
N VAL A 58 -13.15 3.74 11.31
CA VAL A 58 -13.67 2.46 10.80
C VAL A 58 -12.79 1.98 9.66
N LEU A 59 -12.15 0.83 9.83
CA LEU A 59 -11.48 0.10 8.75
C LEU A 59 -12.56 -0.57 7.88
N PRO A 60 -12.65 -0.26 6.57
CA PRO A 60 -13.65 -0.84 5.68
C PRO A 60 -13.59 -2.37 5.66
N SER A 61 -14.75 -3.03 5.65
CA SER A 61 -14.87 -4.49 5.66
C SER A 61 -14.20 -5.16 4.45
N GLU A 62 -14.12 -4.48 3.31
CA GLU A 62 -13.36 -4.97 2.15
C GLU A 62 -11.87 -5.08 2.44
N ILE A 63 -11.30 -4.10 3.14
CA ILE A 63 -9.88 -4.05 3.54
C ILE A 63 -9.62 -5.01 4.70
N ASP A 64 -10.52 -5.03 5.67
CA ASP A 64 -10.47 -5.88 6.87
C ASP A 64 -10.29 -7.37 6.55
N LYS A 65 -10.93 -7.83 5.46
CA LYS A 65 -10.88 -9.23 4.99
C LYS A 65 -9.47 -9.72 4.73
N TRP A 66 -8.57 -8.88 4.24
CA TRP A 66 -7.21 -9.27 3.87
C TRP A 66 -6.12 -8.61 4.72
N VAL A 67 -6.37 -7.44 5.33
CA VAL A 67 -5.43 -6.81 6.27
C VAL A 67 -5.53 -7.46 7.64
N LYS A 68 -4.55 -8.29 7.99
CA LYS A 68 -4.51 -9.00 9.29
C LYS A 68 -3.71 -8.28 10.37
N ARG A 69 -2.75 -7.45 9.97
CA ARG A 69 -1.83 -6.77 10.89
C ARG A 69 -1.64 -5.31 10.46
N ILE A 70 -1.80 -4.39 11.40
CA ILE A 70 -1.58 -2.96 11.20
C ILE A 70 -0.75 -2.45 12.37
N VAL A 71 0.35 -1.79 12.03
CA VAL A 71 1.21 -1.06 12.95
C VAL A 71 1.34 0.38 12.45
N LEU A 72 1.32 1.32 13.37
CA LEU A 72 1.57 2.72 13.10
C LEU A 72 2.95 3.11 13.66
N VAL A 73 3.68 3.92 12.90
CA VAL A 73 5.01 4.42 13.26
C VAL A 73 5.10 5.90 12.89
N SER A 74 6.08 6.62 13.44
CA SER A 74 6.32 8.01 13.03
C SER A 74 6.77 8.11 11.57
N GLU A 75 6.55 9.28 10.97
CA GLU A 75 6.94 9.57 9.58
C GLU A 75 8.45 9.35 9.33
N LYS A 76 9.27 9.67 10.32
CA LYS A 76 10.72 9.40 10.29
C LYS A 76 11.00 7.91 10.15
N LEU A 77 10.42 7.08 11.03
CA LEU A 77 10.59 5.64 10.97
C LEU A 77 10.01 5.05 9.69
N PHE A 78 8.83 5.52 9.27
CA PHE A 78 8.20 5.10 8.03
C PHE A 78 9.13 5.27 6.83
N SER A 79 9.79 6.43 6.71
CA SER A 79 10.70 6.70 5.59
C SER A 79 11.88 5.73 5.55
N HIS A 80 12.49 5.42 6.70
CA HIS A 80 13.55 4.42 6.79
C HIS A 80 13.04 3.01 6.47
N ILE A 81 11.91 2.61 7.06
CA ILE A 81 11.31 1.30 6.81
C ILE A 81 10.99 1.12 5.33
N VAL A 82 10.38 2.10 4.67
CA VAL A 82 10.03 2.00 3.25
C VAL A 82 11.27 1.87 2.38
N ASN A 83 12.26 2.75 2.55
CA ASN A 83 13.47 2.75 1.74
C ASN A 83 14.23 1.42 1.85
N ASP A 84 14.31 0.85 3.06
CA ASP A 84 15.04 -0.40 3.29
C ASP A 84 14.27 -1.66 2.90
N ASN A 85 12.97 -1.52 2.59
CA ASN A 85 12.13 -2.63 2.14
C ASN A 85 11.83 -2.58 0.64
N LEU A 86 12.38 -1.61 -0.12
CA LEU A 86 12.32 -1.67 -1.58
C LEU A 86 13.10 -2.87 -2.10
N GLU A 87 12.60 -3.49 -3.16
CA GLU A 87 13.26 -4.63 -3.77
C GLU A 87 14.28 -4.15 -4.80
N VAL A 88 15.57 -4.27 -4.47
CA VAL A 88 16.68 -3.94 -5.37
C VAL A 88 17.07 -5.20 -6.16
N ARG A 89 16.90 -5.17 -7.48
CA ARG A 89 17.27 -6.30 -8.37
C ARG A 89 18.33 -5.88 -9.37
N THR A 90 19.35 -6.72 -9.52
CA THR A 90 20.35 -6.61 -10.59
C THR A 90 20.02 -7.59 -11.71
N SER A 91 20.07 -7.12 -12.95
CA SER A 91 19.80 -7.90 -14.15
C SER A 91 20.90 -7.70 -15.18
N VAL A 92 21.10 -8.70 -16.02
CA VAL A 92 22.12 -8.71 -17.06
C VAL A 92 21.53 -9.23 -18.37
N LYS A 93 22.04 -8.76 -19.51
CA LYS A 93 21.80 -9.38 -20.81
C LYS A 93 22.93 -10.38 -21.09
N ILE A 94 22.57 -11.62 -21.40
CA ILE A 94 23.50 -12.68 -21.78
C ILE A 94 23.54 -12.77 -23.31
N ASP A 95 24.75 -12.83 -23.85
CA ASP A 95 24.99 -13.13 -25.26
C ASP A 95 24.73 -14.63 -25.49
N PRO A 96 23.77 -15.01 -26.36
CA PRO A 96 23.42 -16.40 -26.59
C PRO A 96 24.53 -17.21 -27.28
N ASP A 97 25.43 -16.57 -28.04
CA ASP A 97 26.49 -17.25 -28.78
C ASP A 97 27.68 -17.61 -27.87
N THR A 98 28.02 -16.72 -26.94
CA THR A 98 29.17 -16.89 -26.04
C THR A 98 28.79 -17.41 -24.65
N GLY A 99 27.52 -17.27 -24.24
CA GLY A 99 27.06 -17.57 -22.89
C GLY A 99 27.56 -16.60 -21.81
N THR A 100 28.15 -15.47 -22.22
CA THR A 100 28.73 -14.47 -21.31
C THR A 100 27.85 -13.22 -21.20
N ALA A 101 28.10 -12.39 -20.19
CA ALA A 101 27.41 -11.11 -20.05
C ALA A 101 27.79 -10.16 -21.18
N GLU A 102 26.80 -9.57 -21.85
CA GLU A 102 27.05 -8.52 -22.84
C GLU A 102 27.65 -7.28 -22.17
N ALA A 103 28.68 -6.73 -22.81
CA ALA A 103 29.36 -5.54 -22.32
C ALA A 103 28.37 -4.40 -22.09
N ARG A 104 28.42 -3.80 -20.89
CA ARG A 104 27.57 -2.67 -20.45
C ARG A 104 26.07 -2.98 -20.41
N LYS A 105 25.67 -4.25 -20.31
CA LYS A 105 24.27 -4.66 -20.16
C LYS A 105 23.95 -5.22 -18.77
N LEU A 106 24.76 -4.87 -17.77
CA LEU A 106 24.44 -5.06 -16.35
C LEU A 106 23.74 -3.80 -15.84
N PHE A 107 22.57 -3.95 -15.22
CA PHE A 107 21.79 -2.84 -14.67
C PHE A 107 21.06 -3.25 -13.39
N THR A 108 20.83 -2.27 -12.53
CA THR A 108 20.09 -2.43 -11.28
C THR A 108 18.86 -1.55 -11.30
N TYR A 109 17.77 -2.04 -10.74
CA TYR A 109 16.53 -1.28 -10.60
C TYR A 109 15.87 -1.61 -9.26
N GLU A 110 15.06 -0.67 -8.79
CA GLU A 110 14.21 -0.83 -7.62
C GLU A 110 12.80 -1.20 -8.04
N ALA A 111 12.15 -2.01 -7.21
CA ALA A 111 10.77 -2.39 -7.37
C ALA A 111 10.01 -2.27 -6.05
N ILE A 112 8.75 -1.87 -6.14
CA ILE A 112 7.86 -1.84 -4.99
C ILE A 112 7.45 -3.28 -4.66
N PRO A 113 7.60 -3.73 -3.40
CA PRO A 113 7.27 -5.09 -3.02
C PRO A 113 5.81 -5.46 -3.29
N ARG A 114 5.56 -6.76 -3.50
CA ARG A 114 4.20 -7.29 -3.51
C ARG A 114 3.51 -7.05 -2.16
N GLY A 115 2.22 -6.73 -2.20
CA GLY A 115 1.44 -6.47 -0.99
C GLY A 115 1.50 -5.01 -0.51
N THR A 116 2.23 -4.12 -1.19
CA THR A 116 2.10 -2.68 -1.00
C THR A 116 0.71 -2.22 -1.43
N VAL A 117 0.08 -1.40 -0.58
CA VAL A 117 -1.23 -0.81 -0.82
C VAL A 117 -1.05 0.66 -1.17
N PHE A 118 -1.69 1.10 -2.26
CA PHE A 118 -1.71 2.50 -2.66
C PHE A 118 -3.10 3.09 -2.42
N GLY A 119 -3.16 4.30 -1.90
CA GLY A 119 -4.36 5.13 -1.88
C GLY A 119 -4.23 6.26 -2.88
N PHE A 120 -5.23 6.42 -3.76
CA PHE A 120 -5.31 7.54 -4.70
C PHE A 120 -6.78 7.88 -4.98
N GLU A 121 -7.04 9.13 -5.34
CA GLU A 121 -8.39 9.62 -5.67
C GLU A 121 -8.55 9.75 -7.19
N ILE A 122 -9.69 9.31 -7.72
CA ILE A 122 -10.05 9.47 -9.13
C ILE A 122 -11.24 10.42 -9.20
N SER A 123 -11.17 11.43 -10.05
CA SER A 123 -12.23 12.43 -10.24
C SER A 123 -12.48 12.69 -11.73
N VAL A 124 -13.71 13.08 -12.07
CA VAL A 124 -14.13 13.39 -13.44
C VAL A 124 -14.55 14.86 -13.51
N ASP A 125 -14.13 15.53 -14.59
CA ASP A 125 -14.56 16.89 -14.89
C ASP A 125 -15.96 16.88 -15.52
N LYS A 126 -16.96 17.18 -14.69
CA LYS A 126 -18.37 17.22 -15.10
C LYS A 126 -18.67 18.26 -16.18
N HIS A 127 -17.84 19.31 -16.32
CA HIS A 127 -18.07 20.34 -17.33
C HIS A 127 -17.69 19.87 -18.73
N ARG A 128 -16.71 18.97 -18.84
CA ARG A 128 -16.22 18.43 -20.13
C ARG A 128 -16.92 17.13 -20.50
N ASP A 129 -17.07 16.23 -19.52
CA ASP A 129 -17.48 14.86 -19.78
C ASP A 129 -18.96 14.60 -19.45
N GLY A 130 -19.67 15.59 -18.90
CA GLY A 130 -21.04 15.47 -18.47
C GLY A 130 -21.19 14.59 -17.21
N SER A 131 -22.37 13.98 -17.02
CA SER A 131 -22.63 13.07 -15.91
C SER A 131 -22.12 11.67 -16.22
N VAL A 132 -20.82 11.44 -16.01
CA VAL A 132 -20.21 10.12 -16.16
C VAL A 132 -20.27 9.34 -14.84
N ASP A 133 -20.67 8.08 -14.92
CA ASP A 133 -20.56 7.15 -13.79
C ASP A 133 -19.12 6.60 -13.70
N VAL A 134 -18.35 7.16 -12.78
CA VAL A 134 -16.97 6.76 -12.51
C VAL A 134 -16.89 5.28 -12.13
N ASN A 135 -17.85 4.76 -11.35
CA ASN A 135 -17.81 3.37 -10.91
C ASN A 135 -17.93 2.42 -12.09
N LYS A 136 -18.78 2.75 -13.08
CA LYS A 136 -18.90 1.96 -14.31
C LYS A 136 -17.58 1.91 -15.07
N ILE A 137 -16.86 3.04 -15.17
CA ILE A 137 -15.55 3.08 -15.81
C ILE A 137 -14.54 2.24 -15.04
N ILE A 138 -14.41 2.46 -13.72
CA ILE A 138 -13.43 1.73 -12.91
C ILE A 138 -13.70 0.22 -12.91
N ASN A 139 -14.95 -0.20 -12.81
CA ASN A 139 -15.31 -1.61 -12.92
C ASN A 139 -14.96 -2.22 -14.29
N ALA A 140 -15.10 -1.44 -15.37
CA ALA A 140 -14.71 -1.89 -16.70
C ALA A 140 -13.18 -1.96 -16.88
N VAL A 141 -12.41 -1.04 -16.26
CA VAL A 141 -10.95 -1.00 -16.41
C VAL A 141 -10.20 -1.86 -15.39
N SER A 142 -10.79 -2.17 -14.23
CA SER A 142 -10.14 -2.92 -13.14
C SER A 142 -9.48 -4.24 -13.57
N PRO A 143 -10.09 -5.09 -14.44
CA PRO A 143 -9.43 -6.29 -14.94
C PRO A 143 -8.11 -6.02 -15.67
N TYR A 144 -7.98 -4.87 -16.35
CA TYR A 144 -6.76 -4.50 -17.06
C TYR A 144 -5.62 -4.09 -16.13
N PHE A 145 -5.90 -3.57 -14.93
CA PHE A 145 -4.86 -3.31 -13.92
C PHE A 145 -4.22 -4.63 -13.45
N LYS A 146 -5.00 -5.72 -13.42
CA LYS A 146 -4.50 -7.06 -13.08
C LYS A 146 -3.78 -7.75 -14.24
N LEU A 147 -4.28 -7.57 -15.48
CA LEU A 147 -3.80 -8.29 -16.67
C LEU A 147 -2.73 -7.57 -17.48
N LEU A 148 -2.75 -6.25 -17.54
CA LEU A 148 -1.77 -5.40 -18.23
C LEU A 148 -0.80 -4.76 -17.24
N GLY A 149 -1.28 -4.44 -16.03
CA GLY A 149 -0.47 -3.77 -15.02
C GLY A 149 -0.15 -2.32 -15.38
N ILE A 150 0.59 -1.66 -14.49
CA ILE A 150 1.03 -0.28 -14.66
C ILE A 150 2.55 -0.22 -14.52
N GLY A 151 3.18 0.68 -15.27
CA GLY A 151 4.62 0.93 -15.20
C GLY A 151 5.44 0.05 -16.14
N GLY A 152 6.74 -0.05 -15.86
CA GLY A 152 7.69 -0.79 -16.69
C GLY A 152 7.76 -2.28 -16.37
N MET A 153 8.51 -3.01 -17.19
CA MET A 153 8.84 -4.43 -16.97
C MET A 153 7.63 -5.39 -16.87
N GLY A 154 6.49 -5.05 -17.47
CA GLY A 154 5.28 -5.89 -17.45
C GLY A 154 5.47 -7.29 -18.04
N THR A 155 6.33 -7.44 -19.06
CA THR A 155 6.70 -8.77 -19.63
C THR A 155 7.51 -9.65 -18.68
N ARG A 156 8.00 -9.07 -17.57
CA ARG A 156 8.72 -9.76 -16.49
C ARG A 156 7.86 -9.91 -15.23
N GLY A 157 6.55 -9.68 -15.34
CA GLY A 157 5.59 -9.90 -14.26
C GLY A 157 5.43 -8.73 -13.28
N PHE A 158 5.97 -7.55 -13.59
CA PHE A 158 5.82 -6.36 -12.73
C PHE A 158 4.51 -5.60 -13.00
N GLY A 159 4.10 -4.79 -12.02
CA GLY A 159 3.06 -3.78 -12.19
C GLY A 159 1.61 -4.27 -12.07
N ARG A 160 1.38 -5.54 -11.73
CA ARG A 160 0.01 -6.07 -11.55
C ARG A 160 -0.62 -5.49 -10.28
N ILE A 161 -1.81 -4.91 -10.41
CA ILE A 161 -2.53 -4.25 -9.30
C ILE A 161 -3.96 -4.77 -9.26
N GLU A 162 -4.48 -4.93 -8.05
CA GLU A 162 -5.90 -5.18 -7.78
C GLU A 162 -6.50 -3.92 -7.15
N LEU A 163 -7.66 -3.49 -7.65
CA LEU A 163 -8.34 -2.28 -7.18
C LEU A 163 -9.42 -2.66 -6.16
N ALA A 164 -9.38 -2.04 -4.99
CA ALA A 164 -10.48 -1.99 -4.02
C ALA A 164 -11.10 -0.59 -4.11
N ILE A 165 -12.43 -0.51 -4.25
CA ILE A 165 -13.14 0.76 -4.50
C ILE A 165 -14.05 1.05 -3.34
N GLU A 166 -13.75 2.12 -2.61
CA GLU A 166 -14.56 2.58 -1.50
C GLU A 166 -15.14 3.96 -1.79
N GLN A 167 -16.43 4.15 -1.52
CA GLN A 167 -17.12 5.40 -1.85
C GLN A 167 -16.99 6.39 -0.69
N LYS A 168 -16.29 7.51 -0.92
CA LYS A 168 -16.54 8.72 -0.12
C LYS A 168 -17.89 9.30 -0.55
N VAL A 169 -18.96 8.94 0.16
CA VAL A 169 -20.20 9.72 0.10
C VAL A 169 -19.91 11.05 0.81
N LYS A 170 -19.44 12.06 0.07
CA LYS A 170 -19.43 13.43 0.56
C LYS A 170 -20.89 13.84 0.80
N SER A 171 -21.26 13.99 2.08
CA SER A 171 -22.51 14.67 2.47
C SER A 171 -22.42 16.15 2.16
#